data_AF-A0ABD2X1N3-F1
#
_entry.id   AF-A0ABD2X1N3-F1
#
_cell.length_a   1.000
_cell.length_b   1.000
_cell.length_c   1.000
_cell.angle_alpha   90.00
_cell.angle_beta   90.00
_cell.angle_gamma   90.00
#
_symmetry.space_group_name_H-M   'P 1'
#
loop_
_entity.id
_entity.type
_entity.pdbx_description
1 polymer ?
#
loop_
_entity_poly.entity_id
_entity_poly.type
_entity_poly.pdbx_seq_one_letter_code
_entity_poly.pdbx_strand_id
1 'polypeptide(L)'
;MSTTTTCVICSGVTQSSASPDAIKTNHGGKRLRSSPPAADQQPAPKLSRPYAATNTTTHTPTTTEATNDLPSGTTQMNAVENTAAHGSVSAQWLLEFEQRILARFDNRFDEVSGRMSRLEEAQARHEATLTRELAEAADFRAACSREMTAFQRELRGEVEAACARIASSTAVTRPREANKTDEDSCEVRFDGLPPGVDPSSAETIKKILLAIGLARFEMHIARVREWINRNPRSADQSSSRQIVVQLSSPFIRDEVIGASPALRDLTMVQIFGVKAKGRFRASPVLPRGVYHLHRRALDLARAKRLPRPFM
;
A
#
# COMPACT_ATOMS: atom_id res chain seq x y z
N MET A 1 -14.68 -12.51 39.84
CA MET A 1 -13.31 -12.92 40.17
C MET A 1 -12.37 -12.09 39.31
N SER A 2 -11.82 -11.03 39.90
CA SER A 2 -11.01 -10.03 39.21
C SER A 2 -9.53 -10.37 39.41
N THR A 3 -8.79 -10.61 38.33
CA THR A 3 -7.34 -10.84 38.39
C THR A 3 -6.61 -9.59 37.93
N THR A 4 -5.87 -9.05 38.89
CA THR A 4 -5.07 -7.82 38.85
C THR A 4 -3.82 -7.99 38.00
N THR A 5 -3.61 -7.02 37.11
CA THR A 5 -2.38 -6.78 36.33
C THR A 5 -1.25 -6.31 37.24
N THR A 6 -0.04 -6.85 37.07
CA THR A 6 1.18 -6.29 37.70
C THR A 6 2.27 -6.12 36.65
N CYS A 7 2.59 -4.86 36.34
CA CYS A 7 3.77 -4.45 35.59
C CYS A 7 4.96 -4.37 36.54
N VAL A 8 6.10 -4.94 36.14
CA VAL A 8 7.39 -4.71 36.80
C VAL A 8 8.30 -3.95 35.84
N ILE A 9 8.62 -2.73 36.24
CA ILE A 9 9.64 -1.86 35.64
C ILE A 9 10.95 -2.13 36.39
N CYS A 10 12.01 -2.48 35.67
CA CYS A 10 13.38 -2.41 36.20
C CYS A 10 14.28 -1.64 35.23
N SER A 11 14.63 -0.43 35.67
CA SER A 11 15.70 0.41 35.14
C SER A 11 17.07 -0.20 35.47
N GLY A 12 18.01 -0.12 34.54
CA GLY A 12 19.39 -0.57 34.73
C GLY A 12 20.32 0.08 33.73
N VAL A 13 20.69 1.33 34.01
CA VAL A 13 21.73 2.10 33.33
C VAL A 13 23.09 1.68 33.89
N THR A 14 24.03 1.28 33.03
CA THR A 14 25.47 1.38 33.32
C THR A 14 26.22 1.84 32.07
N GLN A 15 26.82 3.02 32.19
CA GLN A 15 27.83 3.58 31.32
C GLN A 15 29.13 2.77 31.44
N SER A 16 29.87 2.60 30.34
CA SER A 16 31.31 2.36 30.39
C SER A 16 31.99 3.06 29.23
N SER A 17 33.08 3.72 29.61
CA SER A 17 33.90 4.71 28.93
C SER A 17 35.04 4.14 28.08
N ALA A 18 35.46 4.95 27.10
CA ALA A 18 36.78 5.03 26.43
C ALA A 18 37.23 3.81 25.59
N SER A 19 37.97 3.94 24.47
CA SER A 19 38.73 5.04 23.88
C SER A 19 38.88 4.81 22.36
N PRO A 20 39.27 5.83 21.56
CA PRO A 20 39.36 5.78 20.10
C PRO A 20 40.77 5.40 19.64
N ASP A 21 40.90 4.72 18.49
CA ASP A 21 42.09 4.86 17.65
C ASP A 21 41.97 4.26 16.25
N ALA A 22 42.73 4.88 15.34
CA ALA A 22 43.23 4.40 14.06
C ALA A 22 42.31 4.45 12.82
N ILE A 23 42.31 5.66 12.25
CA ILE A 23 42.29 5.95 10.81
C ILE A 23 43.31 5.07 10.06
N LYS A 24 42.86 4.30 9.07
CA LYS A 24 43.65 3.92 7.89
C LYS A 24 42.78 3.99 6.62
N THR A 25 42.88 5.13 5.94
CA THR A 25 42.53 5.31 4.54
C THR A 25 43.45 4.48 3.66
N ASN A 26 42.90 3.67 2.75
CA ASN A 26 43.66 3.11 1.64
C ASN A 26 43.01 3.46 0.31
N HIS A 27 43.77 4.23 -0.47
CA HIS A 27 43.51 4.58 -1.85
C HIS A 27 43.69 3.36 -2.77
N GLY A 28 42.87 3.24 -3.82
CA GLY A 28 43.23 2.37 -4.94
C GLY A 28 42.09 2.08 -5.91
N GLY A 29 42.15 2.70 -7.10
CA GLY A 29 41.59 2.09 -8.31
C GLY A 29 40.32 2.71 -8.89
N LYS A 30 40.38 3.99 -9.30
CA LYS A 30 39.44 4.53 -10.31
C LYS A 30 39.71 3.83 -11.66
N ARG A 31 38.83 2.90 -12.06
CA ARG A 31 38.71 2.49 -13.47
C ARG A 31 37.68 3.40 -14.14
N LEU A 32 38.17 4.32 -14.96
CA LEU A 32 37.39 5.07 -15.93
C LEU A 32 36.72 4.09 -16.89
N ARG A 33 35.40 3.96 -16.83
CA ARG A 33 34.59 3.40 -17.91
C ARG A 33 34.01 4.58 -18.68
N SER A 34 34.40 4.65 -19.94
CA SER A 34 33.86 5.50 -20.98
C SER A 34 32.33 5.42 -21.04
N SER A 35 31.69 6.58 -20.97
CA SER A 35 30.25 6.77 -21.22
C SER A 35 29.90 6.44 -22.68
N PRO A 36 28.79 5.76 -22.95
CA PRO A 36 28.20 5.71 -24.29
C PRO A 36 27.49 7.04 -24.63
N PRO A 37 27.32 7.36 -25.94
CA PRO A 37 26.79 8.64 -26.40
C PRO A 37 25.32 8.82 -26.03
N ALA A 38 24.96 10.08 -25.78
CA ALA A 38 23.61 10.54 -25.50
C ALA A 38 22.66 10.18 -26.66
N ALA A 39 21.73 9.27 -26.39
CA ALA A 39 20.54 9.11 -27.21
C ALA A 39 19.52 10.18 -26.79
N ASP A 40 18.94 10.83 -27.79
CA ASP A 40 17.93 11.89 -27.70
C ASP A 40 16.88 11.60 -26.62
N GLN A 41 16.87 12.45 -25.60
CA GLN A 41 15.79 12.53 -24.63
C GLN A 41 14.60 13.21 -25.31
N GLN A 42 13.62 12.43 -25.74
CA GLN A 42 12.27 12.96 -25.90
C GLN A 42 11.79 13.55 -24.56
N PRO A 43 11.18 14.75 -24.55
CA PRO A 43 10.62 15.30 -23.33
C PRO A 43 9.50 14.39 -22.83
N ALA A 44 9.66 13.90 -21.60
CA ALA A 44 8.62 13.14 -20.92
C ALA A 44 7.30 13.94 -20.89
N PRO A 45 6.14 13.29 -21.11
CA PRO A 45 4.85 13.95 -20.92
C PRO A 45 4.77 14.42 -19.46
N LYS A 46 4.56 15.72 -19.28
CA LYS A 46 4.31 16.33 -17.97
C LYS A 46 3.12 15.61 -17.35
N LEU A 47 3.38 14.74 -16.37
CA LEU A 47 2.37 14.21 -15.48
C LEU A 47 1.74 15.41 -14.77
N SER A 48 0.52 15.73 -15.21
CA SER A 48 -0.37 16.70 -14.59
C SER A 48 -0.38 16.46 -13.09
N ARG A 49 0.01 17.49 -12.34
CA ARG A 49 -0.09 17.47 -10.88
C ARG A 49 -1.51 17.03 -10.50
N PRO A 50 -1.70 16.14 -9.52
CA PRO A 50 -3.02 15.89 -8.98
C PRO A 50 -3.55 17.24 -8.48
N TYR A 51 -4.76 17.59 -8.95
CA TYR A 51 -5.49 18.76 -8.49
C TYR A 51 -5.42 18.80 -6.97
N ALA A 52 -4.83 19.88 -6.43
CA ALA A 52 -5.05 20.23 -5.05
C ALA A 52 -6.57 20.33 -4.90
N ALA A 53 -7.14 19.44 -4.08
CA ALA A 53 -8.50 19.59 -3.63
C ALA A 53 -8.58 20.94 -2.92
N THR A 54 -9.03 21.96 -3.64
CA THR A 54 -9.59 23.14 -3.02
C THR A 54 -10.79 22.62 -2.24
N ASN A 55 -10.59 22.40 -0.94
CA ASN A 55 -11.69 22.33 0.00
C ASN A 55 -12.39 23.69 -0.12
N THR A 56 -13.37 23.76 -1.02
CA THR A 56 -14.35 24.82 -1.02
C THR A 56 -15.11 24.64 0.28
N THR A 57 -14.64 25.29 1.34
CA THR A 57 -15.40 25.45 2.57
C THR A 57 -16.64 26.21 2.15
N THR A 58 -17.71 25.49 1.86
CA THR A 58 -19.05 26.03 1.72
C THR A 58 -19.37 26.61 3.09
N HIS A 59 -19.10 27.91 3.25
CA HIS A 59 -19.68 28.70 4.33
C HIS A 59 -21.18 28.67 4.08
N THR A 60 -21.85 27.71 4.71
CA THR A 60 -23.28 27.79 4.96
C THR A 60 -23.45 29.03 5.84
N PRO A 61 -24.10 30.10 5.36
CA PRO A 61 -24.37 31.24 6.21
C PRO A 61 -25.23 30.73 7.36
N THR A 62 -24.64 30.69 8.56
CA THR A 62 -25.36 30.34 9.76
C THR A 62 -26.41 31.43 9.95
N THR A 63 -27.66 31.01 10.14
CA THR A 63 -28.89 31.83 10.17
C THR A 63 -28.94 32.83 11.34
N THR A 64 -27.80 33.11 11.99
CA THR A 64 -27.66 33.97 13.16
C THR A 64 -27.29 35.41 12.83
N GLU A 65 -26.74 35.72 11.64
CA GLU A 65 -26.36 37.11 11.31
C GLU A 65 -27.47 37.95 10.64
N ALA A 66 -28.59 37.33 10.23
CA ALA A 66 -29.68 38.05 9.56
C ALA A 66 -30.68 38.76 10.52
N THR A 67 -30.44 38.74 11.84
CA THR A 67 -31.32 39.39 12.83
C THR A 67 -30.84 40.77 13.29
N ASN A 68 -29.62 41.19 12.94
CA ASN A 68 -29.05 42.46 13.42
C ASN A 68 -29.35 43.69 12.53
N ASP A 69 -29.90 43.51 11.33
CA ASP A 69 -30.20 44.60 10.39
C ASP A 69 -31.70 44.91 10.24
N LEU A 70 -32.54 44.45 11.18
CA LEU A 70 -33.89 45.00 11.33
C LEU A 70 -33.78 46.29 12.14
N PRO A 71 -33.88 47.50 11.52
CA PRO A 71 -34.07 48.72 12.30
C PRO A 71 -35.28 48.49 13.19
N SER A 72 -35.07 48.56 14.49
CA SER A 72 -36.06 48.30 15.53
C SER A 72 -37.36 49.06 15.24
N GLY A 73 -38.33 48.37 14.63
CA GLY A 73 -39.67 48.93 14.38
C GLY A 73 -40.36 49.36 15.69
N THR A 74 -39.93 48.78 16.80
CA THR A 74 -40.31 49.17 18.17
C THR A 74 -39.92 50.61 18.50
N THR A 75 -38.78 51.12 18.01
CA THR A 75 -38.34 52.49 18.29
C THR A 75 -39.15 53.54 17.50
N GLN A 76 -39.63 53.21 16.29
CA GLN A 76 -40.53 54.10 15.55
C GLN A 76 -41.97 54.05 16.07
N MET A 77 -42.47 52.90 16.53
CA MET A 77 -43.78 52.83 17.20
C MET A 77 -43.83 53.65 18.49
N ASN A 78 -42.77 53.61 19.31
CA ASN A 78 -42.70 54.42 20.53
C ASN A 78 -42.71 55.93 20.24
N ALA A 79 -42.18 56.37 19.09
CA ALA A 79 -42.24 57.77 18.67
C ALA A 79 -43.66 58.20 18.30
N VAL A 80 -44.46 57.31 17.69
CA VAL A 80 -45.88 57.54 17.34
C VAL A 80 -46.75 57.56 18.59
N GLU A 81 -46.53 56.65 19.54
CA GLU A 81 -47.23 56.66 20.84
C GLU A 81 -46.95 57.95 21.63
N ASN A 82 -45.71 58.43 21.62
CA ASN A 82 -45.34 59.70 22.26
C ASN A 82 -45.91 60.93 21.54
N THR A 83 -46.14 60.90 20.23
CA THR A 83 -46.79 62.03 19.52
C THR A 83 -48.30 62.05 19.71
N ALA A 84 -48.94 60.88 19.83
CA ALA A 84 -50.37 60.78 20.16
C ALA A 84 -50.70 61.31 21.55
N ALA A 85 -49.77 61.21 22.51
CA ALA A 85 -49.92 61.69 23.88
C ALA A 85 -49.88 63.23 24.02
N HIS A 86 -49.36 63.98 23.03
CA HIS A 86 -49.11 65.42 23.14
C HIS A 86 -50.05 66.34 22.33
N GLY A 87 -51.13 65.82 21.74
CA GLY A 87 -52.23 66.63 21.17
C GLY A 87 -52.31 66.63 19.64
N SER A 88 -53.45 66.13 19.16
CA SER A 88 -53.99 66.07 17.79
C SER A 88 -53.02 65.64 16.67
N VAL A 89 -52.89 64.33 16.46
CA VAL A 89 -52.43 63.77 15.17
C VAL A 89 -53.50 64.03 14.12
N SER A 90 -53.18 64.71 13.02
CA SER A 90 -54.15 64.94 11.95
C SER A 90 -54.41 63.63 11.19
N ALA A 91 -55.65 63.42 10.72
CA ALA A 91 -56.00 62.26 9.90
C ALA A 91 -55.11 62.16 8.63
N GLN A 92 -54.64 63.30 8.13
CA GLN A 92 -53.71 63.36 7.00
C GLN A 92 -52.34 62.77 7.35
N TRP A 93 -51.80 63.03 8.54
CA TRP A 93 -50.53 62.43 8.97
C TRP A 93 -50.63 60.90 9.09
N LEU A 94 -51.76 60.37 9.60
CA LEU A 94 -51.97 58.92 9.68
C LEU A 94 -52.01 58.27 8.30
N LEU A 95 -52.70 58.86 7.33
CA LEU A 95 -52.72 58.38 5.95
C LEU A 95 -51.33 58.41 5.31
N GLU A 96 -50.56 59.48 5.49
CA GLU A 96 -49.18 59.56 4.99
C GLU A 96 -48.26 58.53 5.65
N PHE A 97 -48.47 58.25 6.94
CA PHE A 97 -47.72 57.24 7.67
C PHE A 97 -48.06 55.82 7.19
N GLU A 98 -49.35 55.48 7.03
CA GLU A 98 -49.78 54.21 6.46
C GLU A 98 -49.24 54.00 5.05
N GLN A 99 -49.32 55.02 4.19
CA GLN A 99 -48.77 54.96 2.83
C GLN A 99 -47.25 54.74 2.83
N ARG A 100 -46.51 55.39 3.75
CA ARG A 100 -45.06 55.17 3.90
C ARG A 100 -44.74 53.76 4.39
N ILE A 101 -45.55 53.20 5.28
CA ILE A 101 -45.38 51.82 5.75
C ILE A 101 -45.62 50.86 4.58
N LEU A 102 -46.72 51.00 3.86
CA LEU A 102 -47.05 50.14 2.71
C LEU A 102 -45.96 50.22 1.64
N ALA A 103 -45.51 51.42 1.27
CA ALA A 103 -44.42 51.58 0.31
C ALA A 103 -43.10 50.93 0.76
N ARG A 104 -42.80 50.95 2.07
CA ARG A 104 -41.62 50.21 2.61
C ARG A 104 -41.81 48.71 2.52
N PHE A 105 -43.01 48.20 2.78
CA PHE A 105 -43.30 46.77 2.64
C PHE A 105 -43.21 46.32 1.19
N ASP A 106 -43.77 47.08 0.24
CA ASP A 106 -43.71 46.77 -1.18
C ASP A 106 -42.25 46.72 -1.67
N ASN A 107 -41.44 47.74 -1.33
CA ASN A 107 -40.01 47.75 -1.68
C ASN A 107 -39.25 46.55 -1.08
N ARG A 108 -39.53 46.17 0.17
CA ARG A 108 -38.90 44.99 0.79
C ARG A 108 -39.38 43.69 0.16
N PHE A 109 -40.65 43.61 -0.21
CA PHE A 109 -41.24 42.45 -0.87
C PHE A 109 -40.61 42.26 -2.25
N ASP A 110 -40.49 43.33 -3.03
CA ASP A 110 -39.82 43.32 -4.33
C ASP A 110 -38.34 42.94 -4.22
N GLU A 111 -37.63 43.44 -3.20
CA GLU A 111 -36.25 43.06 -2.93
C GLU A 111 -36.13 41.57 -2.60
N VAL A 112 -36.96 41.06 -1.70
CA VAL A 112 -36.95 39.64 -1.31
C VAL A 112 -37.34 38.75 -2.48
N SER A 113 -38.37 39.15 -3.25
CA SER A 113 -38.78 38.46 -4.47
C SER A 113 -37.64 38.40 -5.49
N GLY A 114 -36.96 39.53 -5.73
CA GLY A 114 -35.80 39.59 -6.61
C GLY A 114 -34.59 38.81 -6.09
N ARG A 115 -34.43 38.64 -4.77
CA ARG A 115 -33.41 37.74 -4.19
C ARG A 115 -33.79 36.27 -4.37
N MET A 116 -35.05 35.92 -4.19
CA MET A 116 -35.56 34.56 -4.42
C MET A 116 -35.40 34.13 -5.88
N SER A 117 -35.80 34.97 -6.85
CA SER A 117 -35.61 34.65 -8.28
C SER A 117 -34.14 34.48 -8.66
N ARG A 118 -33.23 35.27 -8.09
CA ARG A 118 -31.78 35.11 -8.30
C ARG A 118 -31.24 33.80 -7.70
N LEU A 119 -31.77 33.37 -6.56
CA LEU A 119 -31.42 32.09 -5.95
C LEU A 119 -31.92 30.91 -6.79
N GLU A 120 -33.15 30.97 -7.30
CA GLU A 120 -33.71 29.95 -8.20
C GLU A 120 -32.88 29.83 -9.48
N GLU A 121 -32.49 30.96 -10.08
CA GLU A 121 -31.63 30.95 -11.27
C GLU A 121 -30.23 30.39 -10.97
N ALA A 122 -29.64 30.75 -9.82
CA ALA A 122 -28.36 30.21 -9.38
C ALA A 122 -28.44 28.69 -9.13
N GLN A 123 -29.54 28.21 -8.56
CA GLN A 123 -29.80 26.78 -8.36
C GLN A 123 -29.90 26.05 -9.71
N ALA A 124 -30.68 26.58 -10.65
CA ALA A 124 -30.81 25.98 -11.98
C ALA A 124 -29.46 25.90 -12.72
N ARG A 125 -28.61 26.94 -12.62
CA ARG A 125 -27.26 26.93 -13.19
C ARG A 125 -26.35 25.88 -12.52
N HIS A 126 -26.47 25.72 -11.20
CA HIS A 126 -25.70 24.72 -10.47
C HIS A 126 -26.11 23.29 -10.85
N GLU A 127 -27.41 23.02 -10.94
CA GLU A 127 -27.96 21.73 -11.38
C GLU A 127 -27.54 21.38 -12.81
N ALA A 128 -27.55 22.36 -13.72
CA ALA A 128 -27.06 22.18 -15.09
C ALA A 128 -25.56 21.85 -15.13
N THR A 129 -24.76 22.49 -14.27
CA THR A 129 -23.31 22.23 -14.16
C THR A 129 -23.04 20.82 -13.64
N LEU A 130 -23.72 20.40 -12.58
CA LEU A 130 -23.62 19.05 -12.02
C LEU A 130 -24.01 17.99 -13.05
N THR A 131 -25.09 18.22 -13.81
CA THR A 131 -25.54 17.29 -14.85
C THR A 131 -24.48 17.13 -15.94
N ARG A 132 -23.83 18.23 -16.35
CA ARG A 132 -22.73 18.19 -17.31
C ARG A 132 -21.50 17.43 -16.77
N GLU A 133 -21.09 17.71 -15.55
CA GLU A 133 -19.95 17.03 -14.92
C GLU A 133 -20.19 15.52 -14.74
N LEU A 134 -21.42 15.13 -14.40
CA LEU A 134 -21.81 13.72 -14.33
C LEU A 134 -21.77 13.03 -15.70
N ALA A 135 -22.19 13.71 -16.77
CA ALA A 135 -22.09 13.20 -18.13
C ALA A 135 -20.63 13.00 -18.56
N GLU A 136 -19.77 13.99 -18.33
CA GLU A 136 -18.33 13.91 -18.63
C GLU A 136 -17.65 12.77 -17.84
N ALA A 137 -18.00 12.60 -16.56
CA ALA A 137 -17.49 11.51 -15.75
C ALA A 137 -17.96 10.13 -16.25
N ALA A 138 -19.19 10.02 -16.74
CA ALA A 138 -19.71 8.78 -17.33
C ALA A 138 -18.97 8.43 -18.63
N ASP A 139 -18.75 9.41 -19.50
CA ASP A 139 -18.00 9.24 -20.75
C ASP A 139 -16.55 8.82 -20.50
N PHE A 140 -15.89 9.44 -19.51
CA PHE A 140 -14.54 9.07 -19.10
C PHE A 140 -14.47 7.62 -18.60
N ARG A 141 -15.41 7.19 -17.73
CA ARG A 141 -15.48 5.79 -17.27
C ARG A 141 -15.69 4.81 -18.43
N ALA A 142 -16.55 5.16 -19.39
CA ALA A 142 -16.78 4.36 -20.57
C ALA A 142 -15.52 4.24 -21.44
N ALA A 143 -14.75 5.32 -21.59
CA ALA A 143 -13.47 5.31 -22.29
C ALA A 143 -12.44 4.40 -21.59
N CYS A 144 -12.25 4.55 -20.28
CA CYS A 144 -11.35 3.68 -19.50
C CYS A 144 -11.75 2.19 -19.60
N SER A 145 -13.06 1.89 -19.57
CA SER A 145 -13.55 0.51 -19.71
C SER A 145 -13.22 -0.08 -21.09
N ARG A 146 -13.31 0.72 -22.16
CA ARG A 146 -12.94 0.27 -23.51
C ARG A 146 -11.45 -0.02 -23.62
N GLU A 147 -10.60 0.86 -23.09
CA GLU A 147 -9.15 0.66 -23.07
C GLU A 147 -8.75 -0.58 -22.26
N MET A 148 -9.33 -0.76 -21.07
CA MET A 148 -9.08 -1.94 -20.25
C MET A 148 -9.46 -3.24 -20.96
N THR A 149 -10.59 -3.24 -21.67
CA THR A 149 -11.04 -4.40 -22.45
C THR A 149 -10.11 -4.67 -23.65
N ALA A 150 -9.62 -3.62 -24.32
CA ALA A 150 -8.66 -3.76 -25.41
C ALA A 150 -7.33 -4.35 -24.91
N PHE A 151 -6.82 -3.83 -23.78
CA PHE A 151 -5.60 -4.34 -23.14
C PHE A 151 -5.73 -5.82 -22.73
N GLN A 152 -6.86 -6.21 -22.13
CA GLN A 152 -7.11 -7.60 -21.77
C GLN A 152 -7.13 -8.54 -22.99
N ARG A 153 -7.66 -8.07 -24.13
CA ARG A 153 -7.68 -8.84 -25.38
C ARG A 153 -6.28 -9.02 -25.94
N GLU A 154 -5.47 -7.95 -25.93
CA GLU A 154 -4.07 -7.99 -26.34
C GLU A 154 -3.26 -8.97 -25.48
N LEU A 155 -3.35 -8.84 -24.15
CA LEU A 155 -2.67 -9.72 -23.20
C LEU A 155 -3.06 -11.19 -23.40
N ARG A 156 -4.35 -11.47 -23.62
CA ARG A 156 -4.83 -12.82 -23.92
C ARG A 156 -4.20 -13.36 -25.20
N GLY A 157 -4.15 -12.55 -26.27
CA GLY A 157 -3.51 -12.92 -27.53
C GLY A 157 -2.01 -13.21 -27.37
N GLU A 158 -1.30 -12.43 -26.56
CA GLU A 158 0.11 -12.69 -26.26
C GLU A 158 0.34 -14.00 -25.50
N VAL A 159 -0.52 -14.30 -24.52
CA VAL A 159 -0.49 -15.54 -23.75
C VAL A 159 -0.78 -16.74 -24.65
N GLU A 160 -1.83 -16.67 -25.48
CA GLU A 160 -2.18 -17.72 -26.44
C GLU A 160 -1.04 -17.97 -27.44
N ALA A 161 -0.42 -16.89 -27.97
CA ALA A 161 0.73 -17.00 -28.85
C ALA A 161 1.96 -17.61 -28.12
N ALA A 162 2.18 -17.29 -26.85
CA ALA A 162 3.24 -17.89 -26.05
C ALA A 162 3.00 -19.38 -25.81
N CYS A 163 1.78 -19.77 -25.45
CA CYS A 163 1.37 -21.16 -25.31
C CYS A 163 1.57 -21.94 -26.62
N ALA A 164 1.19 -21.36 -27.77
CA ALA A 164 1.39 -21.99 -29.08
C ALA A 164 2.89 -22.19 -29.40
N ARG A 165 3.76 -21.23 -29.06
CA ARG A 165 5.22 -21.37 -29.20
C ARG A 165 5.80 -22.46 -28.30
N ILE A 166 5.29 -22.60 -27.07
CA ILE A 166 5.73 -23.67 -26.16
C ILE A 166 5.28 -25.02 -26.72
N ALA A 167 4.02 -25.14 -27.12
CA ALA A 167 3.47 -26.37 -27.69
C ALA A 167 4.23 -26.84 -28.95
N SER A 168 4.57 -25.91 -29.85
CA SER A 168 5.36 -26.24 -31.04
C SER A 168 6.81 -26.59 -30.72
N SER A 169 7.41 -25.98 -29.69
CA SER A 169 8.74 -26.33 -29.19
C SER A 169 8.77 -27.71 -28.52
N THR A 170 7.69 -28.14 -27.86
CA THR A 170 7.59 -29.46 -27.22
C THR A 170 7.35 -30.60 -28.22
N ALA A 171 6.77 -30.32 -29.40
CA ALA A 171 6.53 -31.34 -30.42
C ALA A 171 7.81 -31.85 -31.11
N VAL A 172 8.91 -31.09 -31.05
CA VAL A 172 10.20 -31.43 -31.71
C VAL A 172 11.17 -32.17 -30.79
N THR A 173 10.89 -32.24 -29.48
CA THR A 173 11.72 -32.98 -28.53
C THR A 173 11.17 -34.41 -28.37
N ARG A 174 11.83 -35.38 -29.02
CA ARG A 174 11.62 -36.83 -28.79
C ARG A 174 11.48 -37.13 -27.29
N PRO A 175 10.67 -38.13 -26.89
CA PRO A 175 10.49 -38.53 -25.50
C PRO A 175 11.76 -39.24 -25.02
N ARG A 176 12.80 -38.47 -24.70
CA ARG A 176 14.05 -38.96 -24.12
C ARG A 176 13.97 -38.74 -22.61
N GLU A 177 13.37 -39.69 -21.91
CA GLU A 177 13.57 -39.93 -20.47
C GLU A 177 13.42 -38.71 -19.52
N ALA A 178 12.64 -37.71 -19.91
CA ALA A 178 12.42 -36.47 -19.13
C ALA A 178 11.46 -36.64 -17.93
N ASN A 179 10.91 -37.84 -17.72
CA ASN A 179 9.77 -38.05 -16.80
C ASN A 179 10.14 -38.15 -15.31
N LYS A 180 11.28 -37.59 -14.85
CA LYS A 180 11.59 -37.50 -13.40
C LYS A 180 12.24 -36.19 -12.96
N THR A 181 12.67 -35.33 -13.88
CA THR A 181 13.45 -34.14 -13.51
C THR A 181 12.63 -32.89 -13.23
N ASP A 182 11.35 -32.89 -13.63
CA ASP A 182 10.45 -31.73 -13.47
C ASP A 182 9.36 -31.92 -12.42
N GLU A 183 9.32 -33.08 -11.75
CA GLU A 183 8.45 -33.26 -10.58
C GLU A 183 8.95 -32.35 -9.44
N ASP A 184 8.02 -31.59 -8.86
CA ASP A 184 8.30 -30.72 -7.74
C ASP A 184 8.75 -31.56 -6.54
N SER A 185 10.05 -31.48 -6.25
CA SER A 185 10.65 -32.22 -5.14
C SER A 185 10.05 -31.88 -3.76
N CYS A 186 9.23 -30.84 -3.63
CA CYS A 186 8.63 -30.39 -2.36
C CYS A 186 9.67 -30.17 -1.26
N GLU A 187 10.88 -29.79 -1.66
CA GLU A 187 12.03 -29.67 -0.78
C GLU A 187 12.17 -28.22 -0.24
N VAL A 188 12.43 -28.10 1.06
CA VAL A 188 12.82 -26.84 1.73
C VAL A 188 14.26 -26.96 2.19
N ARG A 189 15.09 -26.00 1.82
CA ARG A 189 16.44 -25.84 2.35
C ARG A 189 16.43 -24.89 3.54
N PHE A 190 17.05 -25.30 4.63
CA PHE A 190 17.38 -24.41 5.73
C PHE A 190 18.88 -24.14 5.77
N ASP A 191 19.22 -22.85 5.80
CA ASP A 191 20.57 -22.32 5.84
C ASP A 191 20.88 -21.78 7.24
N GLY A 192 22.12 -21.93 7.69
CA GLY A 192 22.59 -21.33 8.94
C GLY A 192 22.64 -22.27 10.14
N LEU A 193 22.71 -23.60 9.96
CA LEU A 193 22.80 -24.51 11.11
C LEU A 193 24.10 -24.29 11.89
N PRO A 194 24.04 -24.27 13.24
CA PRO A 194 25.23 -24.11 14.06
C PRO A 194 26.12 -25.36 14.02
N PRO A 195 27.44 -25.20 14.17
CA PRO A 195 28.35 -26.34 14.27
C PRO A 195 28.00 -27.16 15.52
N GLY A 196 27.87 -28.48 15.37
CA GLY A 196 27.48 -29.40 16.45
C GLY A 196 26.03 -29.86 16.41
N VAL A 197 25.16 -29.21 15.63
CA VAL A 197 23.83 -29.75 15.33
C VAL A 197 23.93 -30.71 14.14
N ASP A 198 23.32 -31.89 14.29
CA ASP A 198 23.25 -32.89 13.24
C ASP A 198 22.19 -32.51 12.18
N PRO A 199 22.58 -32.25 10.92
CA PRO A 199 21.66 -31.93 9.84
C PRO A 199 20.93 -33.16 9.29
N SER A 200 21.26 -34.38 9.73
CA SER A 200 20.51 -35.58 9.33
C SER A 200 19.41 -35.96 10.32
N SER A 201 19.40 -35.35 11.51
CA SER A 201 18.42 -35.68 12.55
C SER A 201 17.06 -35.06 12.28
N ALA A 202 16.01 -35.89 12.30
CA ALA A 202 14.63 -35.44 12.24
C ALA A 202 14.27 -34.53 13.43
N GLU A 203 14.88 -34.73 14.60
CA GLU A 203 14.65 -33.89 15.79
C GLU A 203 15.06 -32.44 15.57
N THR A 204 16.12 -32.21 14.79
CA THR A 204 16.56 -30.86 14.40
C THR A 204 15.44 -30.14 13.66
N ILE A 205 14.76 -30.83 12.74
CA ILE A 205 13.62 -30.26 11.99
C ILE A 205 12.41 -30.04 12.89
N LYS A 206 12.13 -30.96 13.82
CA LYS A 206 11.05 -30.76 14.80
C LYS A 206 11.24 -29.47 15.60
N LYS A 207 12.45 -29.20 16.08
CA LYS A 207 12.78 -27.96 16.78
C LYS A 207 12.55 -26.72 15.92
N ILE A 208 12.94 -26.78 14.64
CA ILE A 208 12.73 -25.69 13.69
C ILE A 208 11.22 -25.47 13.44
N LEU A 209 10.47 -26.54 13.17
CA LEU A 209 9.02 -26.46 12.93
C LEU A 209 8.27 -25.96 14.16
N LEU A 210 8.65 -26.40 15.36
CA LEU A 210 8.10 -25.90 16.61
C LEU A 210 8.39 -24.40 16.79
N ALA A 211 9.61 -23.96 16.49
CA ALA A 211 10.02 -22.57 16.62
C ALA A 211 9.25 -21.62 15.69
N ILE A 212 8.79 -22.09 14.53
CA ILE A 212 7.94 -21.32 13.60
C ILE A 212 6.43 -21.56 13.80
N GLY A 213 6.03 -22.28 14.85
CA GLY A 213 4.61 -22.55 15.14
C GLY A 213 3.96 -23.60 14.24
N LEU A 214 4.74 -24.42 13.55
CA LEU A 214 4.29 -25.44 12.60
C LEU A 214 4.57 -26.87 13.08
N ALA A 215 4.57 -27.11 14.39
CA ALA A 215 4.85 -28.42 14.98
C ALA A 215 3.98 -29.55 14.40
N ARG A 216 2.73 -29.25 14.02
CA ARG A 216 1.80 -30.21 13.38
C ARG A 216 2.31 -30.80 12.06
N PHE A 217 3.25 -30.14 11.38
CA PHE A 217 3.78 -30.62 10.11
C PHE A 217 4.90 -31.65 10.23
N GLU A 218 5.28 -32.04 11.45
CA GLU A 218 6.25 -33.11 11.69
C GLU A 218 5.89 -34.41 10.96
N MET A 219 4.60 -34.79 10.96
CA MET A 219 4.11 -36.02 10.31
C MET A 219 4.18 -35.98 8.77
N HIS A 220 4.47 -34.82 8.19
CA HIS A 220 4.56 -34.62 6.73
C HIS A 220 6.00 -34.56 6.22
N ILE A 221 6.98 -34.80 7.09
CA ILE A 221 8.38 -34.91 6.70
C ILE A 221 8.59 -36.26 6.03
N ALA A 222 8.82 -36.26 4.72
CA ALA A 222 9.08 -37.47 3.95
C ALA A 222 10.56 -37.90 4.07
N ARG A 223 11.48 -36.93 4.01
CA ARG A 223 12.93 -37.19 4.09
C ARG A 223 13.70 -35.99 4.61
N VAL A 224 14.76 -36.26 5.36
CA VAL A 224 15.72 -35.24 5.81
C VAL A 224 17.11 -35.63 5.30
N ARG A 225 17.85 -34.66 4.74
CA ARG A 225 19.21 -34.90 4.23
C ARG A 225 20.08 -33.66 4.40
N GLU A 226 21.39 -33.87 4.58
CA GLU A 226 22.36 -32.77 4.53
C GLU A 226 22.49 -32.25 3.09
N TRP A 227 22.57 -30.92 2.95
CA TRP A 227 22.86 -30.30 1.66
C TRP A 227 24.36 -30.16 1.46
N ILE A 228 24.90 -31.00 0.58
CA ILE A 228 26.30 -30.94 0.21
C ILE A 228 26.45 -29.91 -0.92
N ASN A 229 26.94 -28.72 -0.59
CA ASN A 229 27.23 -27.70 -1.61
C ASN A 229 28.41 -28.16 -2.48
N ARG A 230 28.12 -28.62 -3.69
CA ARG A 230 29.14 -29.12 -4.64
C ARG A 230 30.02 -28.01 -5.26
N ASN A 231 29.85 -26.75 -4.87
CA ASN A 231 30.69 -25.64 -5.35
C ASN A 231 31.74 -25.27 -4.29
N PRO A 232 32.95 -25.88 -4.31
CA PRO A 232 34.01 -25.62 -3.34
C PRO A 232 34.71 -24.26 -3.53
N ARG A 233 34.33 -23.46 -4.52
CA ARG A 233 35.01 -22.18 -4.85
C ARG A 233 34.77 -21.04 -3.85
N SER A 234 34.01 -21.25 -2.79
CA SER A 234 33.73 -20.26 -1.74
C SER A 234 34.23 -20.74 -0.38
N ALA A 235 35.51 -21.08 -0.30
CA ALA A 235 36.17 -21.55 0.92
C ALA A 235 36.16 -20.51 2.08
N ASP A 236 35.88 -19.24 1.78
CA ASP A 236 35.82 -18.15 2.78
C ASP A 236 34.42 -17.90 3.38
N GLN A 237 33.38 -18.61 2.93
CA GLN A 237 32.08 -18.56 3.62
C GLN A 237 32.10 -19.54 4.79
N SER A 238 32.36 -19.00 5.98
CA SER A 238 32.19 -19.65 7.29
C SER A 238 31.07 -20.71 7.23
N SER A 239 31.49 -21.95 7.43
CA SER A 239 30.83 -23.24 7.16
C SER A 239 29.48 -23.43 7.86
N SER A 240 28.47 -22.63 7.53
CA SER A 240 27.11 -22.90 8.00
C SER A 240 26.60 -24.14 7.29
N ARG A 241 26.36 -25.21 8.05
CA ARG A 241 25.77 -26.44 7.51
C ARG A 241 24.35 -26.14 7.03
N GLN A 242 23.92 -26.90 6.04
CA GLN A 242 22.65 -26.73 5.38
C GLN A 242 21.91 -28.07 5.40
N ILE A 243 20.61 -28.01 5.61
CA ILE A 243 19.72 -29.18 5.68
C ILE A 243 18.63 -29.01 4.64
N VAL A 244 18.23 -30.09 4.00
CA VAL A 244 17.05 -30.14 3.14
C VAL A 244 16.04 -31.11 3.70
N VAL A 245 14.81 -30.64 3.74
CA VAL A 245 13.63 -31.39 4.16
C VAL A 245 12.73 -31.57 2.95
N GLN A 246 12.50 -32.81 2.59
CA GLN A 246 11.47 -33.17 1.63
C GLN A 246 10.14 -33.33 2.37
N LEU A 247 9.13 -32.58 1.93
CA LEU A 247 7.79 -32.62 2.50
C LEU A 247 6.87 -33.45 1.61
N SER A 248 5.78 -33.95 2.19
CA SER A 248 4.81 -34.78 1.47
C SER A 248 3.96 -34.01 0.46
N SER A 249 3.95 -32.67 0.49
CA SER A 249 3.10 -31.83 -0.36
C SER A 249 3.70 -30.44 -0.58
N PRO A 250 3.52 -29.85 -1.77
CA PRO A 250 3.97 -28.48 -2.06
C PRO A 250 3.25 -27.44 -1.22
N PHE A 251 1.98 -27.69 -0.85
CA PHE A 251 1.23 -26.80 0.05
C PHE A 251 1.95 -26.62 1.40
N ILE A 252 2.45 -27.71 1.98
CA ILE A 252 3.15 -27.69 3.25
C ILE A 252 4.51 -27.00 3.12
N ARG A 253 5.20 -27.20 1.99
CA ARG A 253 6.42 -26.46 1.67
C ARG A 253 6.15 -24.96 1.68
N ASP A 254 5.09 -24.52 1.02
CA ASP A 254 4.77 -23.10 0.89
C ASP A 254 4.35 -22.48 2.23
N GLU A 255 3.62 -23.21 3.07
CA GLU A 255 3.33 -22.81 4.46
C GLU A 255 4.62 -22.65 5.30
N VAL A 256 5.55 -23.60 5.20
CA VAL A 256 6.85 -23.53 5.89
C VAL A 256 7.69 -22.34 5.40
N ILE A 257 7.69 -22.08 4.10
CA ILE A 257 8.38 -20.91 3.52
C ILE A 257 7.69 -19.61 3.96
N GLY A 258 6.35 -19.57 3.99
CA GLY A 258 5.56 -18.44 4.44
C GLY A 258 5.80 -18.08 5.91
N ALA A 259 5.97 -19.08 6.77
CA ALA A 259 6.29 -18.90 8.19
C ALA A 259 7.79 -18.61 8.45
N SER A 260 8.66 -18.81 7.47
CA SER A 260 10.11 -18.62 7.62
C SER A 260 10.58 -17.22 8.05
N PRO A 261 9.86 -16.10 7.84
CA PRO A 261 10.26 -14.80 8.38
C PRO A 261 10.40 -14.81 9.91
N ALA A 262 9.61 -15.61 10.63
CA ALA A 262 9.69 -15.74 12.09
C ALA A 262 11.08 -16.22 12.57
N LEU A 263 11.79 -16.99 11.74
CA LEU A 263 13.15 -17.46 12.03
C LEU A 263 14.18 -16.33 12.12
N ARG A 264 13.88 -15.14 11.58
CA ARG A 264 14.80 -13.99 11.61
C ARG A 264 14.86 -13.34 12.98
N ASP A 265 13.78 -13.44 13.74
CA ASP A 265 13.65 -12.82 15.06
C ASP A 265 14.10 -13.76 16.19
N LEU A 266 14.29 -15.05 15.86
CA LEU A 266 14.74 -16.07 16.78
C LEU A 266 16.26 -16.24 16.74
N THR A 267 16.84 -16.35 17.92
CA THR A 267 18.26 -16.66 18.11
C THR A 267 18.51 -18.16 18.03
N MET A 268 19.74 -18.55 17.66
CA MET A 268 20.14 -19.97 17.65
C MET A 268 20.02 -20.64 19.03
N VAL A 269 20.13 -19.84 20.10
CA VAL A 269 19.92 -20.30 21.48
C VAL A 269 18.46 -20.68 21.71
N GLN A 270 17.51 -19.91 21.18
CA GLN A 270 16.08 -20.21 21.33
C GLN A 270 15.65 -21.45 20.54
N ILE A 271 16.23 -21.68 19.36
CA ILE A 271 15.85 -22.83 18.52
C ILE A 271 16.58 -24.11 18.96
N PHE A 272 17.90 -24.02 19.18
CA PHE A 272 18.76 -25.20 19.38
C PHE A 272 19.41 -25.28 20.76
N GLY A 273 19.33 -24.23 21.59
CA GLY A 273 20.06 -24.15 22.86
C GLY A 273 21.56 -23.84 22.70
N VAL A 274 22.01 -23.45 21.51
CA VAL A 274 23.44 -23.26 21.19
C VAL A 274 23.79 -21.79 21.00
N LYS A 275 24.86 -21.33 21.67
CA LYS A 275 25.42 -19.98 21.50
C LYS A 275 26.21 -19.89 20.19
N ALA A 276 25.51 -19.75 19.07
CA ALA A 276 26.12 -19.54 17.75
C ALA A 276 25.70 -18.20 17.15
N LYS A 277 26.62 -17.58 16.39
CA LYS A 277 26.34 -16.39 15.59
C LYS A 277 25.93 -16.82 14.18
N GLY A 278 24.80 -16.35 13.71
CA GLY A 278 24.30 -16.67 12.37
C GLY A 278 22.84 -16.26 12.21
N ARG A 279 22.40 -16.16 10.96
CA ARG A 279 20.97 -15.98 10.65
C ARG A 279 20.45 -17.27 10.05
N PHE A 280 19.35 -17.75 10.59
CA PHE A 280 18.66 -18.92 10.08
C PHE A 280 17.69 -18.51 8.96
N ARG A 281 17.67 -19.23 7.84
CA ARG A 281 16.81 -18.91 6.70
C ARG A 281 16.24 -20.18 6.10
N ALA A 282 14.97 -20.15 5.69
CA ALA A 282 14.40 -21.18 4.82
C ALA A 282 14.35 -20.68 3.37
N SER A 283 14.48 -21.57 2.41
CA SER A 283 14.33 -21.29 0.98
C SER A 283 13.81 -22.52 0.26
N PRO A 284 12.93 -22.38 -0.73
CA PRO A 284 12.47 -23.52 -1.51
C PRO A 284 13.62 -24.07 -2.36
N VAL A 285 13.70 -25.39 -2.47
CA VAL A 285 14.58 -26.04 -3.44
C VAL A 285 13.78 -26.26 -4.71
N LEU A 286 14.09 -25.45 -5.71
CA LEU A 286 13.43 -25.51 -7.00
C LEU A 286 14.12 -26.52 -7.91
N PRO A 287 13.36 -27.27 -8.74
CA PRO A 287 13.93 -28.00 -9.87
C PRO A 287 14.80 -27.08 -10.73
N ARG A 288 15.84 -27.63 -11.35
CA ARG A 288 16.87 -26.83 -12.03
C ARG A 288 16.27 -25.90 -13.11
N GLY A 289 15.31 -26.39 -13.89
CA GLY A 289 14.61 -25.60 -14.90
C GLY A 289 13.86 -24.42 -14.29
N VAL A 290 13.07 -24.68 -13.25
CA VAL A 290 12.30 -23.67 -12.50
C VAL A 290 13.22 -22.66 -11.83
N TYR A 291 14.33 -23.10 -11.22
CA TYR A 291 15.32 -22.23 -10.62
C TYR A 291 15.89 -21.22 -11.62
N HIS A 292 16.28 -21.68 -12.82
CA HIS A 292 16.82 -20.80 -13.85
C HIS A 292 15.80 -19.79 -14.36
N LEU A 293 14.54 -20.21 -14.55
CA LEU A 293 13.44 -19.32 -14.92
C LEU A 293 13.18 -18.26 -13.83
N HIS A 294 13.05 -18.69 -12.58
CA HIS A 294 12.82 -17.77 -11.46
C HIS A 294 13.97 -16.78 -11.29
N ARG A 295 15.23 -17.24 -11.41
CA ARG A 295 16.41 -16.37 -11.36
C ARG A 295 16.40 -15.34 -12.49
N ARG A 296 16.08 -15.75 -13.71
CA ARG A 296 15.93 -14.84 -14.85
C ARG A 296 14.80 -13.83 -14.61
N ALA A 297 13.67 -14.27 -14.06
CA ALA A 297 12.56 -13.39 -13.71
C ALA A 297 12.96 -12.35 -12.64
N LEU A 298 13.70 -12.75 -11.61
CA LEU A 298 14.24 -11.83 -10.59
C LEU A 298 15.20 -10.80 -11.19
N ASP A 299 16.09 -11.23 -12.08
CA ASP A 299 17.05 -10.34 -12.74
C ASP A 299 16.33 -9.32 -13.64
N LEU A 300 15.32 -9.76 -14.38
CA LEU A 300 14.47 -8.89 -15.20
C LEU A 300 13.65 -7.92 -14.34
N ALA A 301 13.04 -8.40 -13.25
CA ALA A 301 12.27 -7.56 -12.33
C ALA A 301 13.15 -6.47 -11.72
N ARG A 302 14.38 -6.82 -11.30
CA ARG A 302 15.35 -5.84 -10.79
C ARG A 302 15.75 -4.82 -11.85
N ALA A 303 16.05 -5.27 -13.07
CA ALA A 303 16.44 -4.39 -14.17
C ALA A 303 15.32 -3.38 -14.53
N LYS A 304 14.07 -3.84 -14.50
CA LYS A 304 12.88 -3.02 -14.82
C LYS A 304 12.23 -2.33 -13.61
N ARG A 305 12.80 -2.46 -12.40
CA ARG A 305 12.22 -1.98 -11.13
C ARG A 305 10.78 -2.46 -10.89
N LEU A 306 10.46 -3.68 -11.34
CA LEU A 306 9.18 -4.32 -11.10
C LEU A 306 9.14 -4.95 -9.69
N PRO A 307 7.95 -5.19 -9.12
CA PRO A 307 7.79 -6.02 -7.93
C PRO A 307 8.49 -7.37 -8.10
N ARG A 308 8.94 -7.97 -6.99
CA ARG A 308 9.53 -9.30 -7.05
C ARG A 308 8.48 -10.30 -7.55
N PRO A 309 8.84 -11.19 -8.49
CA PRO A 309 7.95 -12.26 -8.91
C PRO A 309 7.59 -13.13 -7.69
N PHE A 310 6.32 -13.49 -7.58
CA PHE A 310 5.87 -14.49 -6.62
C PHE A 310 6.58 -15.82 -6.93
N MET A 311 6.97 -16.52 -5.87
CA MET A 311 7.22 -17.96 -5.95
C MET A 311 5.93 -18.67 -5.56
#